data_AF-A0A2G5QXT0-F1
#
_entry.id   AF-A0A2G5QXT0-F1
#
_cell.length_a   1.000
_cell.length_b   1.000
_cell.length_c   1.000
_cell.angle_alpha   90.00
_cell.angle_beta   90.00
_cell.angle_gamma   90.00
#
_symmetry.space_group_name_H-M   'P 1'
#
loop_
_entity.id
_entity.type
_entity.pdbx_description
1 polymer ?
#
loop_
_entity_poly.entity_id
_entity_poly.type
_entity_poly.pdbx_seq_one_letter_code
_entity_poly.pdbx_strand_id
1 'polypeptide(L)'
;MRKNGKVPLTIRVNPETIDRARLDAEKIGVPMAEYIEMLIHRRGVKNYQYFAQQAAFQSFVSAALVIHLSRKAMSKDELAAAQKFVYQAAATLFGQPPERPPEIGEDPDDLDPRLTALFEAF
;
A
#
# COMPACT_ATOMS: atom_id res chain seq x y z
N MET A 1 38.77 -13.75 -0.44
CA MET A 1 38.12 -14.57 0.61
C MET A 1 37.09 -13.72 1.35
N ARG A 2 35.81 -14.09 1.30
CA ARG A 2 34.77 -13.44 2.12
C ARG A 2 34.91 -13.95 3.56
N LYS A 3 35.39 -13.13 4.49
CA LYS A 3 35.28 -13.46 5.93
C LYS A 3 33.83 -13.15 6.36
N ASN A 4 33.11 -14.17 6.84
CA ASN A 4 31.74 -14.07 7.37
C ASN A 4 30.66 -13.53 6.42
N GLY A 5 30.85 -13.60 5.09
CA GLY A 5 29.83 -13.20 4.11
C GLY A 5 29.60 -11.69 3.94
N LYS A 6 30.29 -10.83 4.70
CA LYS A 6 30.20 -9.36 4.60
C LYS A 6 31.31 -8.79 3.71
N VAL A 7 31.03 -7.69 3.00
CA VAL A 7 31.97 -6.99 2.11
C VAL A 7 32.13 -5.54 2.61
N PRO A 8 33.36 -5.02 2.78
CA PRO A 8 33.56 -3.65 3.20
C PRO A 8 33.09 -2.67 2.12
N LEU A 9 32.34 -1.64 2.53
CA LEU A 9 31.89 -0.55 1.68
C LEU A 9 32.57 0.75 2.14
N THR A 10 33.31 1.40 1.25
CA THR A 10 33.90 2.72 1.50
C THR A 10 33.17 3.76 0.66
N ILE A 11 32.56 4.73 1.30
CA ILE A 11 31.81 5.82 0.66
C ILE A 11 32.21 7.16 1.26
N ARG A 12 32.14 8.22 0.45
CA ARG A 12 32.26 9.61 0.92
C ARG A 12 30.86 10.19 1.07
N VAL A 13 30.56 10.75 2.23
CA VAL A 13 29.25 11.31 2.56
C VAL A 13 29.49 12.68 3.21
N ASN A 14 28.54 13.61 3.05
CA ASN A 14 28.58 14.89 3.74
C ASN A 14 28.65 14.67 5.28
N PRO A 15 29.54 15.36 6.02
CA PRO A 15 29.64 15.29 7.48
C PRO A 15 28.30 15.41 8.21
N GLU A 16 27.43 16.34 7.81
CA GLU A 16 26.14 16.52 8.47
C GLU A 16 25.19 15.33 8.27
N THR A 17 25.32 14.64 7.14
CA THR A 17 24.49 13.46 6.83
C THR A 17 24.93 12.27 7.65
N ILE A 18 26.25 12.08 7.84
CA ILE A 18 26.74 10.97 8.66
C ILE A 18 26.47 11.18 10.15
N ASP A 19 26.49 12.43 10.62
CA ASP A 19 26.14 12.75 12.02
C ASP A 19 24.65 12.53 12.29
N ARG A 20 23.76 12.95 11.38
CA ARG A 20 22.33 12.64 11.46
C ARG A 20 22.07 11.13 11.47
N ALA A 21 22.70 10.39 10.56
CA ALA A 21 22.56 8.94 10.52
C ALA A 21 23.05 8.27 11.81
N ARG A 22 24.09 8.80 12.47
CA ARG A 22 24.58 8.30 13.76
C ARG A 22 23.56 8.52 14.87
N LEU A 23 23.00 9.73 14.97
CA LEU A 23 21.96 10.06 15.94
C LEU A 23 20.71 9.19 15.76
N ASP A 24 20.30 8.97 14.51
CA ASP A 24 19.15 8.12 14.21
C ASP A 24 19.41 6.65 14.56
N ALA A 25 20.61 6.13 14.28
CA ALA A 25 21.01 4.78 14.66
C ALA A 25 21.00 4.59 16.19
N GLU A 26 21.54 5.56 16.94
CA GLU A 26 21.52 5.58 18.41
C GLU A 26 20.09 5.61 18.96
N LYS A 27 19.21 6.43 18.37
CA LYS A 27 17.80 6.56 18.78
C LYS A 27 17.04 5.23 18.69
N ILE A 28 17.35 4.40 17.70
CA ILE A 28 16.70 3.08 17.53
C ILE A 28 17.54 1.92 18.09
N GLY A 29 18.68 2.21 18.73
CA GLY A 29 19.50 1.22 19.43
C GLY A 29 20.25 0.24 18.54
N VAL A 30 20.57 0.60 17.29
CA VAL A 30 21.28 -0.28 16.35
C VAL A 30 22.67 0.27 15.96
N PRO A 31 23.65 -0.59 15.66
CA PRO A 31 24.94 -0.15 15.13
C PRO A 31 24.80 0.56 13.78
N MET A 32 25.69 1.53 13.51
CA MET A 32 25.68 2.31 12.26
C MET A 32 25.71 1.44 11.00
N ALA A 33 26.43 0.32 11.02
CA ALA A 33 26.48 -0.61 9.89
C ALA A 33 25.09 -1.24 9.62
N GLU A 34 24.39 -1.65 10.67
CA GLU A 34 23.03 -2.21 10.59
C GLU A 34 22.01 -1.15 10.19
N TYR A 35 22.18 0.08 10.67
CA TYR A 35 21.37 1.22 10.25
C TYR A 35 21.50 1.50 8.74
N ILE A 36 22.73 1.53 8.21
CA ILE A 36 22.98 1.72 6.78
C ILE A 36 22.42 0.54 5.97
N GLU A 37 22.64 -0.70 6.39
CA GLU A 37 22.02 -1.87 5.76
C GLU A 37 20.49 -1.74 5.74
N MET A 38 19.87 -1.39 6.87
CA MET A 38 18.43 -1.16 6.97
C MET A 38 17.94 -0.06 6.03
N LEU A 39 18.64 1.06 5.91
CA LEU A 39 18.30 2.13 4.97
C LEU A 39 18.39 1.67 3.52
N ILE A 40 19.40 0.88 3.17
CA ILE A 40 19.55 0.30 1.83
C ILE A 40 18.36 -0.62 1.51
N HIS A 41 17.97 -1.49 2.45
CA HIS A 41 16.83 -2.40 2.27
C HIS A 41 15.48 -1.65 2.23
N ARG A 42 15.28 -0.67 3.12
CA ARG A 42 14.05 0.15 3.17
C ARG A 42 13.88 1.00 1.92
N ARG A 43 14.96 1.49 1.33
CA ARG A 43 14.90 2.21 0.04
C ARG A 43 14.51 1.28 -1.12
N GLY A 44 14.69 -0.03 -0.97
CA GLY A 44 14.24 -1.06 -1.91
C GLY A 44 12.72 -1.30 -1.89
N VAL A 45 12.06 -1.02 -0.76
CA VAL A 45 10.59 -0.97 -0.70
C VAL A 45 10.18 0.43 -1.16
N LYS A 46 9.57 0.54 -2.34
CA LYS A 46 9.06 1.83 -2.82
C LYS A 46 8.05 2.33 -1.79
N ASN A 47 8.39 3.32 -0.97
CA ASN A 47 7.48 3.92 0.03
C ASN A 47 6.11 4.29 -0.56
N TYR A 48 6.05 4.58 -1.86
CA TYR A 48 4.82 4.75 -2.63
C TYR A 48 3.85 3.55 -2.50
N GLN A 49 4.36 2.32 -2.57
CA GLN A 49 3.55 1.11 -2.42
C GLN A 49 2.99 0.94 -1.01
N TYR A 50 3.72 1.37 0.03
CA TYR A 50 3.22 1.33 1.40
C TYR A 50 2.02 2.26 1.58
N PHE A 51 2.15 3.52 1.18
CA PHE A 51 1.05 4.48 1.31
C PHE A 51 -0.14 4.12 0.41
N ALA A 52 0.13 3.61 -0.81
CA ALA A 52 -0.93 3.13 -1.69
C ALA A 52 -1.67 1.92 -1.09
N GLN A 53 -0.95 0.94 -0.53
CA GLN A 53 -1.56 -0.21 0.15
C GLN A 53 -2.35 0.20 1.39
N GLN A 54 -1.82 1.12 2.20
CA GLN A 54 -2.50 1.60 3.39
C GLN A 54 -3.77 2.40 3.03
N ALA A 55 -3.69 3.27 2.02
CA ALA A 55 -4.84 4.01 1.52
C ALA A 55 -5.91 3.07 0.93
N ALA A 56 -5.50 2.06 0.16
CA ALA A 56 -6.40 1.04 -0.37
C ALA A 56 -7.09 0.26 0.74
N PHE A 57 -6.34 -0.18 1.76
CA PHE A 57 -6.88 -0.90 2.91
C PHE A 57 -7.91 -0.06 3.68
N GLN A 58 -7.59 1.19 4.01
CA GLN A 58 -8.51 2.07 4.72
C GLN A 58 -9.76 2.39 3.90
N SER A 59 -9.58 2.69 2.60
CA SER A 59 -10.71 2.95 1.69
C SER A 59 -11.64 1.76 1.60
N PHE A 60 -11.08 0.54 1.52
CA PHE A 60 -11.86 -0.68 1.49
C PHE A 60 -12.64 -0.90 2.78
N VAL A 61 -12.03 -0.76 3.96
CA VAL A 61 -12.71 -0.90 5.25
C VAL A 61 -13.88 0.08 5.35
N SER A 62 -13.67 1.34 4.97
CA SER A 62 -14.73 2.36 4.96
C SER A 62 -15.86 2.01 3.99
N ALA A 63 -15.52 1.62 2.75
CA ALA A 63 -16.52 1.25 1.75
C ALA A 63 -17.33 0.01 2.17
N ALA A 64 -16.68 -1.03 2.70
CA ALA A 64 -17.33 -2.24 3.16
C ALA A 64 -18.30 -1.96 4.33
N LEU A 65 -17.90 -1.13 5.29
CA LEU A 65 -18.77 -0.71 6.39
C LEU A 65 -20.00 0.06 5.90
N VAL A 66 -19.80 1.00 4.98
CA VAL A 66 -20.90 1.77 4.38
C VAL A 66 -21.85 0.84 3.62
N ILE A 67 -21.33 -0.06 2.78
CA ILE A 67 -22.15 -1.03 2.04
C ILE A 67 -22.93 -1.92 3.00
N HIS A 68 -22.31 -2.43 4.06
CA HIS A 68 -22.98 -3.26 5.06
C HIS A 68 -24.13 -2.52 5.75
N LEU A 69 -23.91 -1.27 6.14
CA LEU A 69 -24.96 -0.44 6.73
C LEU A 69 -26.06 -0.11 5.72
N SER A 70 -25.71 0.20 4.48
CA SER A 70 -26.67 0.46 3.41
C SER A 70 -27.53 -0.77 3.10
N ARG A 71 -26.97 -1.98 3.12
CA ARG A 71 -27.74 -3.24 2.94
C ARG A 71 -28.70 -3.52 4.09
N LYS A 72 -28.42 -3.01 5.30
CA LYS A 72 -29.36 -3.07 6.43
C LYS A 72 -30.47 -2.02 6.34
N ALA A 73 -30.18 -0.87 5.72
CA ALA A 73 -31.09 0.28 5.67
C ALA A 73 -31.94 0.36 4.40
N MET A 74 -31.48 -0.24 3.30
CA MET A 74 -32.08 -0.11 1.96
C MET A 74 -32.41 -1.48 1.38
N SER A 75 -33.43 -1.53 0.52
CA SER A 75 -33.69 -2.69 -0.32
C SER A 75 -32.61 -2.87 -1.39
N LYS A 76 -32.54 -4.05 -1.99
CA LYS A 76 -31.56 -4.36 -3.06
C LYS A 76 -31.67 -3.41 -4.25
N ASP A 77 -32.89 -3.05 -4.64
CA ASP A 77 -33.14 -2.19 -5.80
C ASP A 77 -32.73 -0.74 -5.52
N GLU A 78 -33.01 -0.23 -4.32
CA GLU A 78 -32.59 1.10 -3.88
C GLU A 78 -31.06 1.20 -3.79
N LEU A 79 -30.41 0.14 -3.29
CA LEU A 79 -28.95 0.08 -3.23
C LEU A 79 -28.32 0.08 -4.63
N ALA A 80 -28.88 -0.69 -5.57
CA ALA A 80 -28.42 -0.74 -6.96
C ALA A 80 -28.58 0.63 -7.66
N ALA A 81 -29.71 1.32 -7.43
CA ALA A 81 -29.93 2.65 -7.96
C ALA A 81 -28.93 3.67 -7.37
N ALA A 82 -28.68 3.62 -6.06
CA ALA A 82 -27.71 4.47 -5.38
C ALA A 82 -26.28 4.23 -5.89
N GLN A 83 -25.87 2.98 -6.08
CA GLN A 83 -24.56 2.63 -6.64
C GLN A 83 -24.38 3.23 -8.04
N LYS A 84 -25.39 3.11 -8.91
CA LYS A 84 -25.34 3.68 -10.27
C LYS A 84 -25.20 5.21 -10.23
N PHE A 85 -25.96 5.88 -9.37
CA PHE A 85 -25.86 7.33 -9.19
C PHE A 85 -24.47 7.76 -8.69
N VAL A 86 -23.93 7.07 -7.68
CA VAL A 86 -22.60 7.37 -7.12
C VAL A 86 -21.51 7.17 -8.15
N TYR A 87 -21.60 6.12 -8.98
CA TYR A 87 -20.62 5.89 -10.05
C TYR A 87 -20.64 7.01 -11.10
N GLN A 88 -21.84 7.48 -11.48
CA GLN A 88 -22.00 8.60 -12.39
C GLN A 88 -21.48 9.93 -11.79
N ALA A 89 -21.76 10.17 -10.51
CA ALA A 89 -21.24 11.32 -9.79
C ALA A 89 -19.71 11.29 -9.69
N ALA A 90 -19.13 10.13 -9.37
CA ALA A 90 -17.68 9.94 -9.32
C ALA A 90 -17.05 10.16 -10.70
N ALA A 91 -17.62 9.61 -11.77
CA ALA A 91 -17.15 9.83 -13.13
C ALA A 91 -17.23 11.30 -13.55
N THR A 92 -18.22 12.04 -13.05
CA THR A 92 -18.35 13.48 -13.31
C THR A 92 -17.30 14.30 -12.57
N LEU A 93 -16.98 13.93 -11.32
CA LEU A 93 -16.04 14.66 -10.47
C LEU A 93 -14.57 14.33 -10.76
N PHE A 94 -14.27 13.08 -11.06
CA PHE A 94 -12.90 12.57 -11.16
C PHE A 94 -12.52 12.11 -12.58
N GLY A 95 -13.46 12.14 -13.52
CA GLY A 95 -13.29 11.54 -14.84
C GLY A 95 -13.55 10.03 -14.82
N GLN A 96 -13.48 9.40 -15.99
CA GLN A 96 -13.60 7.95 -16.09
C GLN A 96 -12.41 7.28 -15.39
N PRO A 97 -12.62 6.11 -14.76
CA PRO A 97 -11.51 5.31 -14.24
C PRO A 97 -10.48 5.06 -15.35
N PRO A 98 -9.17 5.18 -15.06
CA PRO A 98 -8.14 4.89 -16.05
C PRO A 98 -8.24 3.44 -16.51
N GLU A 99 -8.01 3.21 -17.81
CA GLU A 99 -7.91 1.86 -18.34
C GLU A 99 -6.75 1.12 -17.66
N ARG A 100 -6.91 -0.20 -17.48
CA ARG A 100 -5.87 -1.06 -16.93
C ARG A 100 -4.63 -0.98 -17.84
N PRO A 101 -3.45 -0.61 -17.33
CA PRO A 101 -2.24 -0.63 -18.12
C PRO A 101 -1.94 -2.05 -18.63
N PRO A 102 -1.53 -2.23 -19.89
CA PRO A 102 -1.23 -3.55 -20.46
C PRO A 102 -0.12 -4.30 -19.69
N GLU A 103 0.76 -3.58 -18.99
CA GLU A 103 1.89 -4.16 -18.27
C GLU A 103 1.50 -4.88 -16.96
N ILE A 104 0.26 -4.70 -16.47
CA ILE A 104 -0.22 -5.32 -15.22
C ILE A 104 -0.59 -6.80 -15.40
N GLY A 105 -0.59 -7.32 -16.64
CA GLY A 105 -0.96 -8.71 -16.95
C GLY A 105 -2.45 -8.99 -16.70
N GLU A 106 -2.88 -10.23 -16.94
CA GLU A 106 -4.25 -10.69 -16.66
C GLU A 106 -4.48 -10.80 -15.14
N ASP A 107 -5.74 -10.73 -14.71
CA ASP A 107 -6.06 -11.04 -13.32
C ASP A 107 -5.65 -12.47 -13.01
N PRO A 108 -5.20 -12.77 -11.78
CA PRO A 108 -5.09 -14.16 -11.37
C PRO A 108 -6.45 -14.82 -11.60
N ASP A 109 -6.46 -15.92 -12.38
CA ASP A 109 -7.67 -16.63 -12.82
C ASP A 109 -8.59 -17.03 -11.66
N ASP A 110 -8.01 -17.16 -10.47
CA ASP A 110 -8.73 -17.40 -9.23
C ASP A 110 -8.91 -16.10 -8.44
N LEU A 111 -10.16 -15.62 -8.36
CA LEU A 111 -10.60 -14.70 -7.32
C LEU A 111 -10.11 -15.24 -5.97
N ASP A 112 -9.23 -14.48 -5.31
CA ASP A 112 -8.69 -14.85 -4.00
C ASP A 112 -9.84 -15.33 -3.10
N PRO A 113 -9.82 -16.56 -2.57
CA PRO A 113 -10.90 -17.10 -1.75
C PRO A 113 -11.30 -16.18 -0.58
N ARG A 114 -10.36 -15.34 -0.12
CA ARG A 114 -10.62 -14.32 0.92
C ARG A 114 -11.50 -13.18 0.41
N LEU A 115 -11.40 -12.78 -0.86
CA LEU A 115 -12.28 -11.78 -1.48
C LEU A 115 -13.69 -12.34 -1.64
N THR A 116 -13.82 -13.59 -2.10
CA THR A 116 -15.11 -14.28 -2.23
C THR A 116 -15.81 -14.41 -0.89
N ALA A 117 -15.12 -14.93 0.12
CA ALA A 117 -15.67 -15.06 1.48
C ALA A 117 -16.11 -13.71 2.07
N LEU A 118 -15.42 -12.63 1.71
CA LEU A 118 -15.72 -11.30 2.20
C LEU A 118 -16.97 -10.70 1.52
N PHE A 119 -17.16 -10.90 0.21
CA PHE A 119 -18.40 -10.49 -0.47
C PHE A 119 -19.62 -11.31 -0.03
N GLU A 120 -19.43 -12.56 0.38
CA GLU A 120 -20.50 -13.39 0.94
C GLU A 120 -20.85 -13.03 2.39
N ALA A 121 -19.88 -12.56 3.18
CA ALA A 121 -20.08 -12.16 4.58
C ALA A 121 -20.76 -10.79 4.76
N PHE A 122 -20.73 -9.93 3.73
CA PHE A 122 -21.34 -8.59 3.75
C PHE A 122 -22.48 -8.46 2.74
#